data_AF-X1S4Q7-F1
#
_entry.id   AF-X1S4Q7-F1
#
_cell.length_a   1.000
_cell.length_b   1.000
_cell.length_c   1.000
_cell.angle_alpha   90.00
_cell.angle_beta   90.00
_cell.angle_gamma   90.00
#
_symmetry.space_group_name_H-M   'P 1'
#
loop_
_entity.id
_entity.type
_entity.pdbx_description
1 polymer ?
#
loop_
_entity_poly.entity_id
_entity_poly.type
_entity_poly.pdbx_seq_one_letter_code
_entity_poly.pdbx_strand_id
1 'polypeptide(L)'
;MHRKVYESDIAIIGHFAKDIIEIDGVSKSTLGGAVFYGGIAGSQMGLNVAIITRLKSEDFPDLDIFDKNNIKYFANPAKETSGKGRIL
;
A
#
# COMPACT_ATOMS: atom_id res chain seq x y z
N MET A 1 11.85 19.16 -20.44
CA MET A 1 11.49 18.33 -19.27
C MET A 1 11.23 16.92 -19.78
N HIS A 2 12.14 15.97 -19.56
CA HIS A 2 11.94 14.58 -20.00
C HIS A 2 10.97 13.89 -19.04
N ARG A 3 9.82 13.42 -19.55
CA ARG A 3 8.90 12.58 -18.77
C ARG A 3 9.54 11.20 -18.59
N LYS A 4 9.63 10.73 -17.34
CA LYS A 4 10.04 9.36 -17.05
C LYS A 4 8.84 8.44 -17.26
N VAL A 5 8.99 7.45 -18.14
CA VAL A 5 7.98 6.43 -18.41
C VAL A 5 8.34 5.16 -17.65
N TYR A 6 7.33 4.50 -17.09
CA TYR A 6 7.46 3.21 -16.42
C TYR A 6 6.46 2.24 -17.07
N GLU A 7 6.96 1.09 -17.51
CA GLU A 7 6.13 0.00 -18.02
C GLU A 7 5.72 -0.92 -16.87
N SER A 8 4.48 -1.39 -16.91
CA SER A 8 3.89 -2.27 -15.92
C SER A 8 2.81 -3.10 -16.59
N ASP A 9 2.66 -4.36 -16.17
CA ASP A 9 1.55 -5.21 -16.61
C ASP A 9 0.23 -4.73 -15.99
N ILE A 10 0.31 -4.18 -14.77
CA ILE A 10 -0.83 -3.63 -14.05
C ILE A 10 -0.43 -2.40 -13.22
N ALA A 11 -1.29 -1.39 -13.23
CA ALA A 11 -1.21 -0.25 -12.33
C ALA A 11 -2.42 -0.26 -11.37
N ILE A 12 -2.16 -0.24 -10.07
CA ILE A 12 -3.19 -0.26 -9.03
C ILE A 12 -3.19 1.09 -8.32
N ILE A 13 -4.34 1.75 -8.34
CA ILE A 13 -4.53 3.09 -7.74
C ILE A 13 -5.48 2.96 -6.56
N GLY A 14 -5.08 3.43 -5.39
CA GLY A 14 -5.92 3.37 -4.21
C GLY A 14 -5.19 3.79 -2.95
N HIS A 15 -5.86 3.73 -1.81
CA HIS A 15 -5.24 4.10 -0.54
C HIS A 15 -4.50 2.90 0.05
N PHE A 16 -3.30 3.16 0.58
CA PHE A 16 -2.66 2.28 1.53
C PHE A 16 -3.38 2.41 2.87
N ALA A 17 -3.61 1.29 3.55
CA ALA A 17 -4.34 1.27 4.81
C ALA A 17 -3.57 0.59 5.93
N LYS A 18 -3.85 1.04 7.16
CA LYS A 18 -3.51 0.37 8.41
C LYS A 18 -4.82 -0.05 9.07
N ASP A 19 -5.19 -1.30 8.90
CA ASP A 19 -6.44 -1.84 9.40
C ASP A 19 -6.22 -2.53 10.76
N ILE A 20 -7.31 -2.73 11.50
CA ILE A 20 -7.32 -3.58 12.68
C ILE A 20 -8.19 -4.78 12.37
N ILE A 21 -7.61 -5.98 12.52
CA ILE A 21 -8.36 -7.23 12.52
C ILE A 21 -8.65 -7.58 13.97
N GLU A 22 -9.93 -7.72 14.31
CA GLU A 22 -10.39 -8.12 15.62
C GLU A 22 -11.07 -9.49 15.53
N ILE A 23 -10.60 -10.45 16.32
CA ILE A 23 -11.14 -11.82 16.39
C ILE A 23 -11.20 -12.18 17.86
N ASP A 24 -12.39 -12.55 18.35
CA ASP A 24 -12.63 -12.95 19.75
C ASP A 24 -12.06 -11.96 20.78
N GLY A 25 -12.18 -10.67 20.51
CA GLY A 25 -11.68 -9.58 21.37
C GLY A 25 -10.17 -9.35 21.32
N VAL A 26 -9.45 -10.06 20.45
CA VAL A 26 -8.02 -9.84 20.21
C VAL A 26 -7.84 -8.99 18.95
N SER A 27 -7.29 -7.79 19.13
CA SER A 27 -7.04 -6.84 18.05
C SER A 27 -5.60 -6.89 17.57
N LYS A 28 -5.41 -6.97 16.24
CA LYS A 28 -4.11 -6.93 15.59
C LYS A 28 -4.10 -5.88 14.49
N SER A 29 -3.11 -5.00 14.53
CA SER A 29 -2.84 -4.06 13.44
C SER A 29 -2.26 -4.80 12.23
N THR A 30 -2.76 -4.49 11.04
CA THR A 30 -2.30 -5.05 9.77
C THR A 30 -2.15 -3.94 8.73
N LEU A 31 -1.20 -4.14 7.81
CA LEU A 31 -1.16 -3.38 6.57
C LEU A 31 -2.25 -3.89 5.64
N GLY A 32 -2.81 -3.00 4.82
CA GLY A 32 -3.98 -3.30 4.01
C GLY A 32 -4.27 -2.28 2.92
N GLY A 33 -5.51 -2.30 2.46
CA GLY A 33 -5.96 -1.58 1.28
C GLY A 33 -5.75 -2.36 -0.02
N ALA A 34 -6.53 -2.02 -1.05
CA ALA A 34 -6.49 -2.72 -2.34
C ALA A 34 -5.11 -2.69 -2.98
N VAL A 35 -4.36 -1.59 -2.80
CA VAL A 35 -2.98 -1.46 -3.30
C VAL A 35 -2.02 -2.44 -2.62
N PHE A 36 -2.21 -2.74 -1.33
CA PHE A 36 -1.35 -3.68 -0.62
C PHE A 36 -1.63 -5.11 -1.07
N TYR A 37 -2.89 -5.56 -0.97
CA TYR A 37 -3.22 -6.94 -1.33
C TYR A 37 -3.04 -7.23 -2.81
N GLY A 38 -3.52 -6.33 -3.68
CA GLY A 38 -3.37 -6.48 -5.13
C GLY A 38 -1.91 -6.36 -5.58
N GLY A 39 -1.15 -5.46 -4.94
CA GLY A 39 0.27 -5.29 -5.22
C GLY A 39 1.10 -6.53 -4.90
N ILE A 40 0.95 -7.04 -3.69
CA ILE A 40 1.69 -8.22 -3.22
C ILE A 40 1.28 -9.46 -4.02
N ALA A 41 -0.03 -9.70 -4.20
CA ALA A 41 -0.51 -10.85 -4.96
C ALA A 41 -0.04 -10.79 -6.43
N GLY A 42 -0.15 -9.63 -7.08
CA GLY A 42 0.32 -9.45 -8.46
C GLY A 42 1.82 -9.69 -8.62
N SER A 43 2.64 -9.18 -7.69
CA SER A 43 4.09 -9.42 -7.68
C SER A 43 4.42 -10.90 -7.49
N GLN A 44 3.74 -11.59 -6.55
CA GLN A 44 3.93 -13.04 -6.33
C GLN A 44 3.51 -13.90 -7.53
N MET A 45 2.61 -13.40 -8.37
CA MET A 45 2.24 -14.02 -9.65
C MET A 45 3.23 -13.72 -10.79
N GLY A 46 4.28 -12.95 -10.53
CA GLY A 46 5.32 -12.59 -11.50
C GLY A 46 4.97 -11.40 -12.40
N LEU A 47 3.93 -10.61 -12.07
CA LEU A 47 3.57 -9.40 -12.81
C LEU A 47 4.44 -8.21 -12.40
N ASN A 48 4.76 -7.35 -13.36
CA ASN A 48 5.35 -6.04 -13.10
C ASN A 48 4.26 -5.09 -12.61
N VAL A 49 4.15 -4.92 -11.29
CA VAL A 49 3.12 -4.09 -10.67
C VAL A 49 3.61 -2.67 -10.40
N ALA A 50 2.79 -1.68 -10.76
CA ALA A 50 2.92 -0.30 -10.32
C ALA A 50 1.81 0.08 -9.34
N ILE A 51 2.16 0.70 -8.22
CA ILE A 51 1.21 1.20 -7.23
C ILE A 51 1.19 2.73 -7.24
N ILE A 52 0.01 3.33 -7.27
CA ILE A 52 -0.19 4.76 -7.00
C ILE A 52 -1.03 4.89 -5.75
N THR A 53 -0.45 5.47 -4.70
CA THR A 53 -1.06 5.47 -3.37
C THR A 53 -0.91 6.79 -2.64
N ARG A 54 -1.62 6.90 -1.51
CA ARG A 54 -1.50 7.99 -0.56
C ARG A 54 -1.69 7.50 0.87
N LEU A 55 -0.99 8.15 1.80
CA LEU A 55 -0.99 7.90 3.23
C LEU A 55 -0.33 9.06 3.98
N LYS A 56 -0.42 9.09 5.31
CA LYS A 56 0.27 10.08 6.14
C LYS A 56 1.79 9.93 5.98
N SER A 57 2.52 11.03 5.86
CA SER A 57 3.97 10.99 5.62
C SER A 57 4.76 10.19 6.67
N GLU A 58 4.30 10.20 7.92
CA GLU A 58 4.89 9.45 9.02
C GLU A 58 4.81 7.92 8.83
N ASP A 59 3.86 7.46 8.02
CA ASP A 59 3.63 6.04 7.70
C ASP A 59 4.34 5.61 6.41
N PHE A 60 5.09 6.49 5.75
CA PHE A 60 5.85 6.14 4.53
C PHE A 60 6.83 4.97 4.73
N PRO A 61 7.49 4.79 5.90
CA PRO A 61 8.32 3.61 6.13
C PRO A 61 7.59 2.27 5.97
N ASP A 62 6.25 2.22 6.10
CA ASP A 62 5.49 0.99 5.87
C ASP A 62 5.45 0.59 4.38
N LEU A 63 5.78 1.51 3.47
CA LEU A 63 5.88 1.23 2.03
C LEU A 63 7.13 0.43 1.66
N ASP A 64 8.11 0.27 2.58
CA ASP A 64 9.30 -0.58 2.37
C ASP A 64 8.92 -2.03 2.00
N ILE A 65 7.71 -2.46 2.36
CA ILE A 65 7.19 -3.77 1.95
C ILE A 65 7.09 -3.90 0.43
N PHE A 66 6.79 -2.81 -0.29
CA PHE A 66 6.75 -2.80 -1.75
C PHE A 66 8.16 -2.89 -2.34
N ASP A 67 9.12 -2.18 -1.77
CA ASP A 67 10.54 -2.28 -2.19
C ASP A 67 11.07 -3.71 -2.00
N LYS A 68 10.76 -4.35 -0.86
CA LYS A 68 11.14 -5.76 -0.57
C LYS A 68 10.53 -6.78 -1.54
N ASN A 69 9.42 -6.43 -2.17
CA ASN A 69 8.72 -7.28 -3.15
C ASN A 69 8.93 -6.82 -4.60
N ASN A 70 9.92 -5.95 -4.86
CA ASN A 70 10.22 -5.40 -6.18
C ASN A 70 9.03 -4.69 -6.86
N ILE A 71 8.12 -4.10 -6.07
CA ILE A 71 6.96 -3.38 -6.58
C ILE A 71 7.28 -1.91 -6.69
N LYS A 72 7.09 -1.33 -7.88
CA LYS A 72 7.25 0.11 -8.05
C LYS A 72 6.06 0.84 -7.44
N TYR A 73 6.30 1.85 -6.62
CA TYR A 73 5.22 2.68 -6.09
C TYR A 73 5.48 4.18 -6.24
N PHE A 74 4.38 4.93 -6.25
CA PHE A 74 4.32 6.39 -6.25
C PHE A 74 3.38 6.79 -5.11
N ALA A 75 3.95 7.36 -4.05
CA ALA A 75 3.21 7.75 -2.86
C ALA A 75 3.06 9.26 -2.79
N ASN A 76 1.83 9.74 -2.62
CA ASN A 76 1.54 11.13 -2.32
C ASN A 76 1.19 11.30 -0.83
N PRO A 77 1.71 12.35 -0.16
CA PRO A 77 1.37 12.61 1.22
C PRO A 77 -0.12 12.97 1.36
N ALA A 78 -0.74 12.47 2.43
CA ALA A 78 -2.11 12.75 2.83
C ALA A 78 -2.15 13.26 4.26
N LYS A 79 -3.25 13.92 4.65
CA LYS A 79 -3.48 14.33 6.04
C LYS A 79 -3.55 13.13 6.99
N GLU A 80 -4.04 11.99 6.49
CA GLU A 80 -4.27 10.77 7.26
C GLU A 80 -4.02 9.53 6.39
N THR A 81 -3.67 8.42 7.04
CA THR A 81 -3.64 7.08 6.45
C THR A 81 -5.03 6.45 6.56
N SER A 82 -5.43 5.68 5.55
CA SER A 82 -6.70 4.96 5.60
C SER A 82 -6.63 3.80 6.58
N GLY A 83 -7.79 3.34 7.05
CA GLY A 83 -7.83 2.41 8.17
C GLY A 83 -7.68 3.20 9.48
N LYS A 84 -8.74 3.19 10.26
CA LYS A 84 -8.78 3.76 11.62
C LYS A 84 -9.55 2.76 12.46
N GLY A 85 -8.84 1.92 13.20
CA GLY A 85 -9.40 1.34 14.41
C GLY A 85 -9.38 2.42 15.49
N ARG A 86 -10.51 3.08 15.71
CA ARG A 86 -10.68 3.98 16.85
C ARG A 86 -10.88 3.08 18.07
N ILE A 87 -9.81 2.72 18.76
CA ILE A 87 -9.93 2.13 20.10
C ILE A 87 -10.38 3.28 21.01
N LEU A 88 -11.64 3.22 21.46
CA LEU A 88 -12.12 3.97 22.62
C LEU A 88 -11.59 3.30 23.89
#